data_AF-A0A4S4CJU3-F1
#
_entry.id   AF-A0A4S4CJU3-F1
#
_cell.length_a   1.000
_cell.length_b   1.000
_cell.length_c   1.000
_cell.angle_alpha   90.00
_cell.angle_beta   90.00
_cell.angle_gamma   90.00
#
_symmetry.space_group_name_H-M   'P 1'
#
loop_
_entity.id
_entity.type
_entity.pdbx_description
1 polymer ?
#
loop_
_entity_poly.entity_id
_entity_poly.type
_entity_poly.pdbx_seq_one_letter_code
_entity_poly.pdbx_strand_id
1 'polypeptide(L)'
;MTASAERPTRPLASKPAGYVELARYSSLGRLWTLLGSAARAGRTVSLVRGDSADVCRRRIAGAALPNAAVFLDLTHILNELEDAFTPHPALVALLAGDAEPLRAEVNAHFELRLDFVLALTARRDLVMRPEFRFVPIVRGLSDLPDDLPLDARRLGRDELHLLVQRACGLA
;
A
#
# COMPACT_ATOMS: atom_id res chain seq x y z
N MET A 1 27.51 -4.60 1.13
CA MET A 1 27.23 -5.94 1.70
C MET A 1 25.75 -6.22 1.52
N THR A 2 25.38 -6.98 0.49
CA THR A 2 24.00 -7.41 0.26
C THR A 2 23.63 -8.45 1.33
N ALA A 3 22.83 -8.05 2.32
CA ALA A 3 22.33 -8.97 3.33
C ALA A 3 21.65 -10.14 2.62
N SER A 4 22.15 -11.36 2.86
CA SER A 4 21.38 -12.58 2.62
C SER A 4 20.00 -12.34 3.21
N ALA A 5 18.95 -12.35 2.37
CA ALA A 5 17.59 -12.08 2.82
C ALA A 5 17.28 -13.09 3.92
N GLU A 6 17.28 -12.62 5.18
CA GLU A 6 16.97 -13.45 6.34
C GLU A 6 15.67 -14.21 6.04
N ARG A 7 15.73 -15.53 6.22
CA ARG A 7 14.58 -16.41 6.06
C ARG A 7 13.98 -16.63 7.44
N PRO A 8 13.03 -15.77 7.89
CA PRO A 8 12.40 -15.96 9.19
C PRO A 8 11.62 -17.28 9.20
N THR A 9 11.57 -17.92 10.36
CA THR A 9 11.00 -19.27 10.52
C THR A 9 9.90 -19.33 11.56
N ARG A 10 9.79 -18.36 12.48
CA ARG A 10 8.80 -18.34 13.56
C ARG A 10 7.55 -17.55 13.16
N PRO A 11 6.40 -18.20 12.91
CA PRO A 11 5.15 -17.52 12.59
C PRO A 11 4.63 -16.68 13.75
N LEU A 12 3.80 -15.69 13.46
CA LEU A 12 3.04 -14.96 14.47
C LEU A 12 2.02 -15.88 15.14
N ALA A 13 1.83 -15.77 16.45
CA ALA A 13 0.86 -16.59 17.18
C ALA A 13 -0.58 -16.43 16.64
N SER A 14 -0.95 -15.20 16.26
CA SER A 14 -2.27 -14.87 15.72
C SER A 14 -2.18 -13.71 14.71
N LYS A 15 -3.28 -13.47 13.98
CA LYS A 15 -3.40 -12.33 13.07
C LYS A 15 -3.56 -11.03 13.88
N PRO A 16 -2.66 -10.04 13.76
CA PRO A 16 -2.80 -8.77 14.47
C PRO A 16 -3.93 -7.90 13.90
N ALA A 17 -4.38 -6.91 14.67
CA ALA A 17 -5.35 -5.91 14.21
C ALA A 17 -4.82 -5.11 13.01
N GLY A 18 -5.72 -4.76 12.07
CA GLY A 18 -5.38 -4.06 10.84
C GLY A 18 -4.76 -4.95 9.73
N TYR A 19 -4.52 -6.24 10.00
CA TYR A 19 -4.07 -7.17 8.98
C TYR A 19 -5.23 -7.83 8.23
N VAL A 20 -5.11 -7.86 6.91
CA VAL A 20 -5.99 -8.55 5.97
C VAL A 20 -5.39 -9.90 5.60
N GLU A 21 -6.23 -10.92 5.50
CA GLU A 21 -5.82 -12.25 5.04
C GLU A 21 -5.67 -12.25 3.52
N LEU A 22 -4.49 -12.58 3.00
CA LEU A 22 -4.22 -12.71 1.57
C LEU A 22 -4.43 -14.13 1.06
N ALA A 23 -4.07 -15.13 1.87
CA ALA A 23 -4.21 -16.54 1.54
C ALA A 23 -4.21 -17.40 2.80
N ARG A 24 -4.98 -18.50 2.79
CA ARG A 24 -4.94 -19.55 3.81
C ARG A 24 -4.00 -20.68 3.39
N TYR A 25 -3.63 -21.53 4.36
CA TYR A 25 -2.79 -22.72 4.14
C TYR A 25 -1.43 -22.42 3.48
N SER A 26 -0.94 -21.19 3.64
CA SER A 26 0.32 -20.74 3.10
C SER A 26 1.51 -21.43 3.77
N SER A 27 2.71 -21.11 3.31
CA SER A 27 3.95 -21.73 3.76
C SER A 27 5.05 -20.70 3.97
N LEU A 28 6.07 -21.08 4.76
CA LEU A 28 7.30 -20.31 4.87
C LEU A 28 7.94 -20.09 3.50
N GLY A 29 7.92 -21.10 2.63
CA GLY A 29 8.40 -20.98 1.25
C GLY A 29 7.69 -19.86 0.48
N ARG A 30 6.35 -19.76 0.58
CA ARG A 30 5.59 -18.68 -0.07
C ARG A 30 5.97 -17.30 0.47
N LEU A 31 6.13 -17.17 1.79
CA LEU A 31 6.62 -15.93 2.40
C LEU A 31 8.01 -15.57 1.89
N TRP A 32 8.97 -16.51 1.93
CA TRP A 32 10.33 -16.29 1.48
C TRP A 32 10.42 -15.93 0.00
N THR A 33 9.57 -16.52 -0.84
CA THR A 33 9.46 -16.13 -2.25
C THR A 33 9.05 -14.68 -2.38
N LEU A 34 8.04 -14.22 -1.64
CA LEU A 34 7.62 -12.81 -1.69
C LEU A 34 8.74 -11.87 -1.20
N LEU A 35 9.36 -12.17 -0.06
CA LEU A 35 10.46 -11.35 0.48
C LEU A 35 11.66 -11.30 -0.47
N GLY A 36 12.07 -12.47 -0.99
CA GLY A 36 13.19 -12.58 -1.91
C GLY A 36 12.92 -11.92 -3.26
N SER A 37 11.69 -12.04 -3.78
CA SER A 37 11.29 -11.37 -5.03
C SER A 37 11.21 -9.86 -4.85
N ALA A 38 10.64 -9.37 -3.74
CA ALA A 38 10.63 -7.94 -3.41
C ALA A 38 12.05 -7.36 -3.34
N ALA A 39 12.97 -8.03 -2.63
CA ALA A 39 14.36 -7.60 -2.56
C ALA A 39 15.03 -7.57 -3.96
N ARG A 40 14.82 -8.61 -4.78
CA ARG A 40 15.32 -8.65 -6.17
C ARG A 40 14.69 -7.58 -7.06
N ALA A 41 13.44 -7.19 -6.81
CA ALA A 41 12.75 -6.11 -7.49
C ALA A 41 13.14 -4.71 -6.96
N GLY A 42 14.22 -4.61 -6.17
CA GLY A 42 14.74 -3.35 -5.65
C GLY A 42 13.98 -2.76 -4.46
N ARG A 43 13.09 -3.54 -3.83
CA ARG A 43 12.32 -3.08 -2.66
C ARG A 43 13.13 -3.24 -1.38
N THR A 44 12.89 -2.34 -0.44
CA THR A 44 13.49 -2.42 0.90
C THR A 44 12.68 -3.39 1.75
N VAL A 45 13.30 -4.50 2.16
CA VAL A 45 12.73 -5.45 3.10
C VAL A 45 13.37 -5.23 4.47
N SER A 46 12.57 -4.92 5.48
CA SER A 46 13.05 -4.55 6.81
C SER A 46 12.27 -5.22 7.94
N LEU A 47 12.91 -5.30 9.11
CA LEU A 47 12.26 -5.74 10.34
C LEU A 47 11.21 -4.72 10.79
N VAL A 48 10.10 -5.22 11.34
CA VAL A 48 9.16 -4.36 12.05
C VAL A 48 9.71 -4.09 13.45
N ARG A 49 9.62 -2.85 13.93
CA ARG A 49 10.10 -2.47 15.26
C ARG A 49 9.52 -3.41 16.33
N GLY A 50 10.41 -3.95 17.17
CA GLY A 50 10.05 -4.88 18.25
C GLY A 50 10.06 -6.35 17.85
N ASP A 51 10.18 -6.69 16.56
CA ASP A 51 10.39 -8.07 16.14
C ASP A 51 11.86 -8.47 16.22
N SER A 52 12.10 -9.72 16.58
CA SER A 52 13.37 -10.40 16.34
C SER A 52 13.45 -10.93 14.91
N ALA A 53 14.67 -11.16 14.43
CA ALA A 53 14.96 -11.58 13.06
C ALA A 53 14.27 -12.89 12.64
N ASP A 54 14.02 -13.81 13.57
CA ASP A 54 13.37 -15.09 13.30
C ASP A 54 11.84 -14.97 13.08
N VAL A 55 11.21 -13.86 13.46
CA VAL A 55 9.75 -13.65 13.30
C VAL A 55 9.38 -13.51 11.84
N CYS A 56 8.37 -14.25 11.37
CA CYS A 56 7.83 -14.20 10.02
C CYS A 56 6.96 -12.96 9.77
N ARG A 57 7.52 -11.78 10.02
CA ARG A 57 6.92 -10.48 9.72
C ARG A 57 7.98 -9.52 9.18
N ARG A 58 7.69 -8.87 8.06
CA ARG A 58 8.60 -7.92 7.40
C ARG A 58 7.82 -6.78 6.77
N ARG A 59 8.39 -5.57 6.88
CA ARG A 59 7.95 -4.41 6.11
C ARG A 59 8.61 -4.45 4.74
N ILE A 60 7.82 -4.20 3.69
CA ILE A 60 8.28 -4.01 2.33
C ILE A 60 7.93 -2.57 1.94
N ALA A 61 8.92 -1.85 1.41
CA ALA A 61 8.78 -0.45 1.01
C ALA A 61 9.50 -0.13 -0.29
N GLY A 62 9.12 0.97 -0.91
CA GLY A 62 9.74 1.47 -2.15
C GLY A 62 9.07 0.97 -3.43
N ALA A 63 7.89 0.38 -3.34
CA ALA A 63 7.01 0.17 -4.48
C ALA A 63 6.12 1.39 -4.72
N ALA A 64 5.90 1.73 -5.99
CA ALA A 64 5.02 2.80 -6.40
C ALA A 64 4.23 2.38 -7.63
N LEU A 65 2.99 2.84 -7.72
CA LEU A 65 2.10 2.62 -8.84
C LEU A 65 1.71 3.99 -9.41
N PRO A 66 2.16 4.33 -10.63
CA PRO A 66 1.67 5.51 -11.33
C PRO A 66 0.25 5.27 -11.85
N ASN A 67 -0.45 6.35 -12.21
CA ASN A 67 -1.80 6.29 -12.76
C ASN A 67 -2.79 5.51 -11.86
N ALA A 68 -2.68 5.72 -10.55
CA ALA A 68 -3.35 4.93 -9.52
C ALA A 68 -4.60 5.59 -8.95
N ALA A 69 -5.10 6.69 -9.52
CA ALA A 69 -6.22 7.45 -8.98
C ALA A 69 -7.53 6.64 -8.86
N VAL A 70 -7.64 5.50 -9.54
CA VAL A 70 -8.74 4.52 -9.37
C VAL A 70 -8.84 3.98 -7.92
N PHE A 71 -7.76 4.08 -7.15
CA PHE A 71 -7.72 3.68 -5.75
C PHE A 71 -8.00 4.82 -4.77
N LEU A 72 -8.28 6.04 -5.22
CA LEU A 72 -8.63 7.14 -4.32
C LEU A 72 -9.91 6.84 -3.53
N ASP A 73 -9.90 7.19 -2.25
CA ASP A 73 -11.11 7.21 -1.43
C ASP A 73 -11.91 8.50 -1.68
N LEU A 74 -12.66 8.52 -2.79
CA LEU A 74 -13.50 9.65 -3.15
C LEU A 74 -14.58 9.92 -2.10
N THR A 75 -14.99 8.93 -1.31
CA THR A 75 -16.01 9.12 -0.26
C THR A 75 -15.43 9.92 0.89
N HIS A 76 -14.20 9.58 1.31
CA HIS A 76 -13.50 10.33 2.35
C HIS A 76 -13.25 11.78 1.91
N ILE A 77 -12.78 11.98 0.67
CA ILE A 77 -12.56 13.32 0.11
C ILE A 77 -13.88 14.11 0.09
N LEU A 78 -14.97 13.53 -0.41
CA LEU A 78 -16.27 14.21 -0.45
C LEU A 78 -16.75 14.65 0.93
N ASN A 79 -16.63 13.79 1.95
CA ASN A 79 -17.02 14.13 3.31
C ASN A 79 -16.22 15.33 3.86
N GLU A 80 -14.92 15.39 3.56
CA GLU A 80 -14.05 16.48 4.03
C GLU A 80 -14.32 17.79 3.28
N LEU A 81 -14.73 17.71 2.01
CA LEU A 81 -15.10 18.88 1.21
C LEU A 81 -16.39 19.56 1.69
N GLU A 82 -17.26 18.87 2.42
CA GLU A 82 -18.49 19.43 2.97
C GLU A 82 -18.21 20.41 4.14
N ASP A 83 -17.08 20.26 4.84
CA ASP A 83 -16.80 20.99 6.10
C ASP A 83 -16.06 22.32 5.88
N ALA A 84 -15.04 22.38 5.00
CA ALA A 84 -14.42 23.62 4.52
C ALA A 84 -13.33 23.29 3.50
N PHE A 85 -13.26 24.00 2.36
CA PHE A 85 -12.13 23.84 1.46
C PHE A 85 -11.83 25.04 0.56
N THR A 86 -10.57 25.13 0.12
CA THR A 86 -10.14 26.11 -0.88
C THR A 86 -10.64 25.67 -2.27
N PRO A 87 -11.38 26.52 -3.00
CA PRO A 87 -11.97 26.11 -4.27
C PRO A 87 -10.89 25.75 -5.30
N HIS A 88 -10.86 24.48 -5.70
CA HIS A 88 -10.05 23.97 -6.81
C HIS A 88 -11.00 23.40 -7.89
N PRO A 89 -10.76 23.65 -9.20
CA PRO A 89 -11.68 23.23 -10.26
C PRO A 89 -12.02 21.74 -10.23
N ALA A 90 -11.04 20.88 -9.94
CA ALA A 90 -11.26 19.44 -9.84
C ALA A 90 -12.14 19.02 -8.66
N LEU A 91 -12.15 19.78 -7.57
CA LEU A 91 -12.94 19.48 -6.38
C LEU A 91 -14.37 20.02 -6.52
N VAL A 92 -14.52 21.16 -7.20
CA VAL A 92 -15.84 21.66 -7.63
C VAL A 92 -16.52 20.66 -8.57
N ALA A 93 -15.77 20.10 -9.53
CA ALA A 93 -16.28 19.05 -10.41
C ALA A 93 -16.68 17.80 -9.61
N LEU A 94 -15.87 17.39 -8.63
CA LEU A 94 -16.17 16.26 -7.75
C LEU A 94 -17.49 16.46 -6.98
N LEU A 95 -17.71 17.65 -6.41
CA LEU A 95 -18.98 18.00 -5.74
C LEU A 95 -20.18 17.98 -6.70
N ALA A 96 -19.96 18.26 -7.99
CA ALA A 96 -20.97 18.13 -9.04
C ALA A 96 -21.15 16.66 -9.53
N GLY A 97 -20.44 15.70 -8.94
CA GLY A 97 -20.52 14.28 -9.27
C GLY A 97 -19.54 13.80 -10.34
N ASP A 98 -18.62 14.65 -10.81
CA ASP A 98 -17.59 14.29 -11.78
C ASP A 98 -16.21 14.15 -11.11
N ALA A 99 -15.77 12.90 -10.94
CA ALA A 99 -14.48 12.59 -10.33
C ALA A 99 -13.29 12.58 -11.32
N GLU A 100 -13.55 12.65 -12.63
CA GLU A 100 -12.49 12.50 -13.64
C GLU A 100 -11.43 13.61 -13.58
N PRO A 101 -11.77 14.90 -13.38
CA PRO A 101 -10.77 15.95 -13.22
C PRO A 101 -9.82 15.70 -12.05
N LEU A 102 -10.34 15.24 -10.91
CA LEU A 102 -9.51 14.92 -9.74
C LEU A 102 -8.61 13.72 -10.02
N ARG A 103 -9.14 12.69 -10.69
CA ARG A 103 -8.35 11.52 -11.07
C ARG A 103 -7.23 11.88 -12.06
N ALA A 104 -7.51 12.75 -13.01
CA ALA A 104 -6.52 13.23 -13.98
C ALA A 104 -5.38 13.98 -13.27
N GLU A 105 -5.72 14.88 -12.36
CA GLU A 105 -4.77 15.64 -11.55
C GLU A 105 -3.89 14.71 -10.69
N VAL A 106 -4.51 13.76 -9.97
CA VAL A 106 -3.78 12.78 -9.16
C VAL A 106 -2.89 11.89 -10.03
N ASN A 107 -3.35 11.44 -11.20
CA ASN A 107 -2.54 10.61 -12.09
C ASN A 107 -1.36 11.37 -12.69
N ALA A 108 -1.50 12.69 -12.93
CA ALA A 108 -0.45 13.52 -13.49
C ALA A 108 0.66 13.83 -12.48
N HIS A 109 0.31 14.05 -11.20
CA HIS A 109 1.22 14.62 -10.21
C HIS A 109 1.54 13.71 -9.03
N PHE A 110 0.79 12.62 -8.83
CA PHE A 110 0.95 11.72 -7.68
C PHE A 110 1.13 10.27 -8.13
N GLU A 111 1.77 9.51 -7.26
CA GLU A 111 1.86 8.05 -7.38
C GLU A 111 1.41 7.39 -6.08
N LEU A 112 0.81 6.20 -6.18
CA LEU A 112 0.42 5.42 -5.03
C LEU A 112 1.63 4.65 -4.51
N ARG A 113 2.12 5.01 -3.31
CA ARG A 113 3.15 4.22 -2.61
C ARG A 113 2.53 2.93 -2.09
N LEU A 114 3.13 1.81 -2.48
CA LEU A 114 2.71 0.47 -2.08
C LEU A 114 3.61 -0.05 -0.96
N ASP A 115 3.62 0.64 0.17
CA ASP A 115 4.25 0.16 1.39
C ASP A 115 3.30 -0.80 2.12
N PHE A 116 3.84 -1.89 2.65
CA PHE A 116 3.03 -2.85 3.41
C PHE A 116 3.88 -3.73 4.33
N VAL A 117 3.21 -4.36 5.30
CA VAL A 117 3.82 -5.38 6.16
C VAL A 117 3.24 -6.73 5.80
N LEU A 118 4.08 -7.69 5.40
CA LEU A 118 3.70 -9.09 5.24
C LEU A 118 3.99 -9.87 6.51
N ALA A 119 3.13 -10.84 6.83
CA ALA A 119 3.41 -11.81 7.86
C ALA A 119 2.79 -13.19 7.57
N LEU A 120 3.34 -14.21 8.22
CA LEU A 120 2.76 -15.55 8.27
C LEU A 120 2.35 -15.88 9.71
N THR A 121 1.13 -16.37 9.89
CA THR A 121 0.61 -16.79 11.20
C THR A 121 0.84 -18.28 11.47
N ALA A 122 0.73 -18.70 12.74
CA ALA A 122 0.80 -20.09 13.15
C ALA A 122 -0.34 -20.94 12.56
N ARG A 123 -1.46 -20.31 12.19
CA ARG A 123 -2.57 -20.93 11.45
C ARG A 123 -2.30 -21.07 9.94
N ARG A 124 -1.09 -20.72 9.49
CA ARG A 124 -0.66 -20.73 8.09
C ARG A 124 -1.42 -19.73 7.23
N ASP A 125 -1.84 -18.62 7.80
CA ASP A 125 -2.41 -17.51 7.04
C ASP A 125 -1.29 -16.57 6.60
N LEU A 126 -1.22 -16.31 5.30
CA LEU A 126 -0.45 -15.18 4.79
C LEU A 126 -1.31 -13.94 4.94
N VAL A 127 -0.84 -12.99 5.73
CA VAL A 127 -1.57 -11.76 6.05
C VAL A 127 -0.74 -10.54 5.67
N MET A 128 -1.42 -9.43 5.38
CA MET A 128 -0.76 -8.15 5.13
C MET A 128 -1.43 -7.01 5.88
N ARG A 129 -0.65 -6.00 6.25
CA ARG A 129 -1.16 -4.69 6.61
C ARG A 129 -0.77 -3.70 5.50
N PRO A 130 -1.73 -3.15 4.72
CA PRO A 130 -1.43 -2.11 3.75
C PRO A 130 -1.12 -0.79 4.46
N GLU A 131 -0.18 -0.03 3.92
CA GLU A 131 0.16 1.32 4.35
C GLU A 131 0.24 2.25 3.13
N PHE A 132 -0.77 2.12 2.26
CA PHE A 132 -0.81 2.80 0.99
C PHE A 132 -1.15 4.27 1.16
N ARG A 133 -0.48 5.10 0.38
CA ARG A 133 -0.69 6.56 0.38
C ARG A 133 -0.33 7.12 -0.98
N PHE A 134 -1.07 8.13 -1.43
CA PHE A 134 -0.64 8.92 -2.57
C PHE A 134 0.46 9.88 -2.12
N VAL A 135 1.50 10.01 -2.93
CA VAL A 135 2.57 10.99 -2.69
C VAL A 135 2.88 11.74 -3.97
N PRO A 136 3.26 13.02 -3.88
CA PRO A 136 3.62 13.79 -5.06
C PRO A 136 4.88 13.19 -5.72
N ILE A 137 4.86 13.07 -7.04
CA ILE A 137 6.01 12.67 -7.86
C ILE A 137 7.06 13.78 -7.82
N VAL A 138 6.60 15.03 -7.97
CA VAL A 138 7.38 16.26 -7.81
C VAL A 138 6.68 17.15 -6.80
N ARG A 139 7.38 17.55 -5.73
CA ARG A 139 6.80 18.39 -4.67
C ARG A 139 6.45 19.78 -5.22
N GLY A 140 5.24 20.25 -4.91
CA GLY A 140 4.75 21.58 -5.27
C GLY A 140 4.35 21.73 -6.75
N LEU A 141 4.19 20.63 -7.49
CA LEU A 141 3.77 20.69 -8.90
C LEU A 141 2.25 20.61 -9.09
N SER A 142 1.52 20.01 -8.14
CA SER A 142 0.07 20.00 -8.18
C SER A 142 -0.49 21.23 -7.47
N ASP A 143 -1.58 21.76 -8.01
CA ASP A 143 -2.34 22.86 -7.42
C ASP A 143 -3.43 22.35 -6.44
N LEU A 144 -3.52 21.03 -6.22
CA LEU A 144 -4.36 20.47 -5.17
C LEU A 144 -3.88 20.95 -3.79
N PRO A 145 -4.78 21.32 -2.87
CA PRO A 145 -4.32 21.79 -1.57
C PRO A 145 -3.64 20.70 -0.76
N ASP A 146 -2.61 21.12 -0.01
CA ASP A 146 -1.68 20.23 0.69
C ASP A 146 -2.34 19.39 1.80
N ASP A 147 -3.48 19.84 2.32
CA ASP A 147 -4.27 19.20 3.36
C ASP A 147 -5.35 18.25 2.84
N LEU A 148 -5.51 18.13 1.51
CA LEU A 148 -6.46 17.20 0.91
C LEU A 148 -6.09 15.74 1.25
N PRO A 149 -6.98 14.94 1.86
CA PRO A 149 -6.68 13.57 2.25
C PRO A 149 -6.71 12.64 1.03
N LEU A 150 -5.58 12.56 0.33
CA LEU A 150 -5.36 11.64 -0.78
C LEU A 150 -5.05 10.22 -0.26
N ASP A 151 -6.04 9.62 0.37
CA ASP A 151 -5.98 8.25 0.88
C ASP A 151 -6.42 7.22 -0.17
N ALA A 152 -5.89 6.01 -0.03
CA ALA A 152 -6.40 4.88 -0.79
C ALA A 152 -7.68 4.34 -0.14
N ARG A 153 -8.71 4.08 -0.95
CA ARG A 153 -9.92 3.40 -0.50
C ARG A 153 -9.60 2.03 0.09
N ARG A 154 -10.54 1.47 0.83
CA ARG A 154 -10.45 0.07 1.23
C ARG A 154 -10.42 -0.84 0.00
N LEU A 155 -9.36 -1.64 -0.09
CA LEU A 155 -9.14 -2.59 -1.17
C LEU A 155 -9.59 -3.99 -0.75
N GLY A 156 -10.20 -4.71 -1.69
CA GLY A 156 -10.55 -6.11 -1.51
C GLY A 156 -9.30 -6.99 -1.42
N ARG A 157 -9.47 -8.22 -0.93
CA ARG A 157 -8.38 -9.21 -0.82
C ARG A 157 -7.65 -9.42 -2.14
N ASP A 158 -8.40 -9.56 -3.24
CA ASP A 158 -7.82 -9.94 -4.53
C ASP A 158 -7.03 -8.77 -5.14
N GLU A 159 -7.50 -7.53 -4.94
CA GLU A 159 -6.78 -6.31 -5.31
C GLU A 159 -5.47 -6.19 -4.52
N LEU A 160 -5.54 -6.39 -3.20
CA LEU A 160 -4.36 -6.40 -2.34
C LEU A 160 -3.36 -7.49 -2.76
N HIS A 161 -3.85 -8.69 -3.10
CA HIS A 161 -3.01 -9.77 -3.58
C HIS A 161 -2.27 -9.38 -4.85
N LEU A 162 -2.98 -8.79 -5.82
CA LEU A 162 -2.39 -8.33 -7.08
C LEU A 162 -1.32 -7.26 -6.85
N LEU A 163 -1.61 -6.25 -6.01
CA LEU A 163 -0.67 -5.18 -5.69
C LEU A 163 0.60 -5.72 -5.01
N VAL A 164 0.45 -6.71 -4.12
CA VAL A 164 1.60 -7.38 -3.48
C VAL A 164 2.43 -8.15 -4.52
N GLN A 165 1.81 -8.91 -5.42
CA GLN A 165 2.56 -9.61 -6.48
C GLN A 165 3.34 -8.63 -7.35
N ARG A 166 2.69 -7.54 -7.79
CA ARG A 166 3.32 -6.51 -8.63
C ARG A 166 4.46 -5.80 -7.90
N ALA A 167 4.26 -5.42 -6.63
CA ALA A 167 5.30 -4.81 -5.80
C ALA A 167 6.50 -5.75 -5.60
N CYS A 168 6.26 -7.07 -5.56
CA CYS A 168 7.29 -8.10 -5.48
C CYS A 168 7.88 -8.49 -6.84
N GLY A 169 7.45 -7.92 -7.97
CA GLY A 169 7.93 -8.27 -9.31
C GLY A 169 7.53 -9.67 -9.77
N LEU A 170 6.35 -10.14 -9.37
CA LEU A 170 5.81 -11.46 -9.68
C LEU A 170 4.60 -11.42 -10.63
N ALA A 171 4.15 -10.23 -11.00
CA ALA A 171 3.05 -9.97 -11.92
C ALA A 171 3.39 -8.77 -12.81
#